data_AF-A0A850JSY9-F1
#
_entry.id   AF-A0A850JSY9-F1
#
_cell.length_a   1.000
_cell.length_b   1.000
_cell.length_c   1.000
_cell.angle_alpha   90.00
_cell.angle_beta   90.00
_cell.angle_gamma   90.00
#
_symmetry.space_group_name_H-M   'P 1'
#
loop_
_entity.id
_entity.type
_entity.pdbx_description
1 polymer ?
#
loop_
_entity_poly.entity_id
_entity_poly.type
_entity_poly.pdbx_seq_one_letter_code
_entity_poly.pdbx_strand_id
1 'polypeptide(L)'
;MLAGVTDLRLAVIMPDGGAPAVDPPRECALIAGELRSMMYRTGEGTWFGMRFMMDPPSAYWISFNGDFDPLWDPPVPPEAWAGDLAVFPRTDEHIPGWLRERLDQTAGAHGG
;
A
#
# COMPACT_ATOMS: atom_id res chain seq x y z
N MET A 1 1.00 -0.40 -1.69
CA MET A 1 -0.14 -0.60 -2.62
C MET A 1 -0.72 0.76 -2.98
N LEU A 2 -1.17 0.91 -4.22
CA LEU A 2 -1.88 2.05 -4.80
C LEU A 2 -2.99 1.52 -5.72
N ALA A 3 -3.93 2.38 -6.11
CA ALA A 3 -4.87 2.08 -7.20
C ALA A 3 -4.09 1.71 -8.47
N GLY A 4 -4.23 0.46 -8.92
CA GLY A 4 -3.56 -0.06 -10.12
C GLY A 4 -2.09 -0.48 -9.94
N VAL A 5 -1.47 -0.28 -8.76
CA VAL A 5 -0.07 -0.68 -8.51
C VAL A 5 0.05 -1.42 -7.17
N THR A 6 0.52 -2.67 -7.21
CA THR A 6 0.64 -3.52 -6.01
C THR A 6 2.00 -4.22 -5.97
N ASP A 7 2.68 -4.12 -4.83
CA ASP A 7 3.75 -5.05 -4.42
C ASP A 7 3.19 -5.90 -3.27
N LEU A 8 3.26 -7.22 -3.42
CA LEU A 8 2.81 -8.18 -2.43
C LEU A 8 3.92 -9.21 -2.24
N ARG A 9 4.28 -9.46 -0.99
CA ARG A 9 5.29 -10.45 -0.62
C ARG A 9 4.73 -11.41 0.41
N LEU A 10 5.09 -12.67 0.29
CA LEU A 10 4.71 -13.74 1.20
C LEU A 10 5.97 -14.45 1.67
N ALA A 11 6.09 -14.60 2.98
CA ALA A 11 7.10 -15.45 3.59
C ALA A 11 6.37 -16.51 4.42
N VAL A 12 6.69 -17.77 4.18
CA VAL A 12 6.19 -18.90 4.97
C VAL A 12 7.35 -19.45 5.77
N ILE A 13 7.22 -19.47 7.09
CA ILE A 13 8.23 -20.07 7.96
C ILE A 13 7.78 -21.49 8.31
N MET A 14 8.60 -22.46 7.94
CA MET A 14 8.35 -23.87 8.21
C MET A 14 8.80 -24.24 9.63
N PRO A 15 8.30 -25.34 10.22
CA PRO A 15 8.68 -25.77 11.57
C PRO A 15 10.19 -26.05 11.76
N ASP A 16 10.90 -26.35 10.67
CA ASP A 16 12.35 -26.53 10.64
C ASP A 16 13.14 -25.21 10.58
N GLY A 17 12.44 -24.06 10.59
CA GLY A 17 13.00 -22.73 10.46
C GLY A 17 13.27 -22.29 9.01
N GLY A 18 13.01 -23.14 8.02
CA GLY A 18 13.15 -22.82 6.62
C GLY A 18 12.14 -21.76 6.15
N ALA A 19 12.54 -20.96 5.16
CA ALA A 19 11.69 -19.96 4.52
C ALA A 19 11.72 -20.12 3.00
N PRO A 20 11.02 -21.11 2.43
CA PRO A 20 11.00 -21.30 0.99
C PRO A 20 10.44 -20.07 0.28
N ALA A 21 10.94 -19.81 -0.93
CA ALA A 21 10.35 -18.80 -1.80
C ALA A 21 8.95 -19.29 -2.23
N VAL A 22 7.92 -18.52 -1.90
CA VAL A 22 6.54 -18.81 -2.25
C VAL A 22 5.95 -17.58 -2.90
N ASP A 23 5.44 -17.76 -4.12
CA ASP A 23 4.70 -16.69 -4.78
C ASP A 23 3.37 -16.47 -4.05
N PRO A 24 3.03 -15.22 -3.69
CA PRO A 24 1.75 -14.94 -3.09
C PRO A 24 0.60 -15.33 -4.03
N PRO A 25 -0.45 -16.03 -3.52
CA PRO A 25 -1.65 -16.25 -4.31
C PRO A 25 -2.23 -14.92 -4.81
N ARG A 26 -2.61 -14.86 -6.08
CA ARG A 26 -3.15 -13.62 -6.70
C ARG A 26 -4.37 -13.09 -5.96
N GLU A 27 -5.15 -13.99 -5.38
CA GLU A 27 -6.33 -13.69 -4.57
C GLU A 27 -6.01 -12.78 -3.39
N CYS A 28 -4.80 -12.88 -2.81
CA CYS A 28 -4.39 -12.02 -1.71
C CYS A 28 -4.35 -10.54 -2.12
N ALA A 29 -3.89 -10.24 -3.35
CA ALA A 29 -3.87 -8.87 -3.86
C ALA A 29 -5.30 -8.35 -4.12
N LEU A 30 -6.19 -9.20 -4.63
CA LEU A 30 -7.60 -8.85 -4.85
C LEU A 30 -8.31 -8.56 -3.53
N ILE A 31 -8.18 -9.45 -2.54
CA ILE A 31 -8.76 -9.29 -1.21
C ILE A 31 -8.20 -8.04 -0.52
N ALA A 32 -6.89 -7.77 -0.64
CA ALA A 32 -6.30 -6.56 -0.11
C ALA A 32 -6.84 -5.29 -0.78
N GLY A 33 -7.08 -5.31 -2.09
CA GLY A 33 -7.70 -4.19 -2.82
C GLY A 33 -9.16 -3.94 -2.41
N GLU A 34 -9.94 -5.01 -2.22
CA GLU A 34 -11.31 -4.93 -1.70
C GLU A 34 -11.30 -4.37 -0.27
N LEU A 35 -10.43 -4.89 0.60
CA LEU A 35 -10.27 -4.38 1.96
C LEU A 35 -9.85 -2.91 1.98
N ARG A 36 -8.93 -2.50 1.09
CA ARG A 36 -8.50 -1.11 0.93
C ARG A 36 -9.69 -0.21 0.60
N SER A 37 -10.57 -0.68 -0.27
CA SER A 37 -11.78 0.04 -0.69
C SER A 37 -12.81 0.12 0.43
N MET A 38 -13.02 -0.97 1.18
CA MET A 38 -13.92 -0.99 2.33
C MET A 38 -13.43 -0.11 3.49
N MET A 39 -12.11 0.04 3.64
CA MET A 39 -11.50 0.86 4.69
C MET A 39 -11.29 2.32 4.29
N TYR A 40 -11.68 2.71 3.08
CA TYR A 40 -11.66 4.11 2.67
C TYR A 40 -12.54 4.96 3.58
N ARG A 41 -12.01 6.12 3.98
CA ARG A 41 -12.73 7.14 4.72
C ARG A 41 -12.68 8.44 3.95
N THR A 42 -13.86 9.04 3.74
CA THR A 42 -14.00 10.29 3.00
C THR A 42 -13.11 11.38 3.57
N GLY A 43 -12.18 11.89 2.75
CA GLY A 43 -11.26 12.96 3.15
C GLY A 43 -10.02 12.50 3.92
N GLU A 44 -10.02 11.32 4.54
CA GLU A 44 -8.80 10.76 5.17
C GLU A 44 -8.02 9.84 4.22
N GLY A 45 -8.71 9.27 3.23
CA GLY A 45 -8.15 8.28 2.32
C GLY A 45 -8.22 6.85 2.89
N THR A 46 -7.26 6.03 2.50
CA THR A 46 -7.09 4.63 2.96
C THR A 46 -5.60 4.35 3.17
N TRP A 47 -5.24 3.17 3.68
CA TRP A 47 -3.84 2.83 3.98
C TRP A 47 -2.97 2.70 2.72
N PHE A 48 -1.68 3.02 2.81
CA PHE A 48 -0.65 2.83 1.77
C PHE A 48 0.03 1.46 1.79
N GLY A 49 0.00 0.79 2.95
CA GLY A 49 0.52 -0.57 3.11
C GLY A 49 -0.23 -1.35 4.18
N MET A 50 -0.16 -2.67 4.09
CA MET A 50 -0.71 -3.61 5.08
C MET A 50 0.33 -4.67 5.37
N ARG A 51 0.42 -5.11 6.62
CA ARG A 51 1.14 -6.32 7.01
C ARG A 51 0.18 -7.27 7.70
N PHE A 52 0.11 -8.49 7.21
CA PHE A 52 -0.65 -9.58 7.80
C PHE A 52 0.32 -10.67 8.25
N MET A 53 0.26 -11.06 9.51
CA MET A 53 1.06 -12.13 10.09
C MET A 53 0.13 -13.12 10.77
N MET A 54 0.36 -14.42 10.56
CA MET A 54 -0.44 -15.48 11.15
C MET A 54 0.49 -16.49 11.81
N ASP A 55 0.14 -16.85 13.04
CA ASP A 55 0.71 -17.98 13.78
C ASP A 55 -0.43 -19.01 14.03
N PRO A 56 -0.46 -20.10 13.24
CA PRO A 56 -1.51 -21.11 13.34
C PRO A 56 -1.64 -21.73 14.75
N PRO A 57 -2.84 -22.15 15.17
CA PRO A 57 -4.05 -22.24 14.35
C PRO A 57 -4.93 -20.97 14.35
N SER A 58 -4.67 -19.99 15.22
CA SER A 58 -5.64 -18.91 15.44
C SER A 58 -5.05 -17.53 15.73
N ALA A 59 -3.76 -17.41 16.00
CA ALA A 59 -3.17 -16.11 16.28
C ALA A 59 -2.87 -15.40 14.96
N TYR A 60 -3.31 -14.15 14.84
CA TYR A 60 -2.95 -13.31 13.71
C TYR A 60 -2.88 -11.85 14.13
N TRP A 61 -2.09 -11.09 13.39
CA TRP A 61 -1.90 -9.66 13.57
C TRP A 61 -1.98 -8.97 12.23
N ILE A 62 -2.67 -7.84 12.20
CA ILE A 62 -2.78 -6.99 11.03
C ILE A 62 -2.37 -5.58 11.44
N SER A 63 -1.49 -4.98 10.65
CA SER A 63 -1.17 -3.56 10.76
C SER A 63 -1.34 -2.87 9.42
N PHE A 64 -1.72 -1.60 9.49
CA PHE A 64 -1.93 -0.74 8.33
C PHE A 64 -1.03 0.47 8.45
N ASN A 65 -0.43 0.88 7.34
CA ASN A 65 0.33 2.11 7.24
C ASN A 65 -0.52 3.16 6.52
N GLY A 66 -1.06 4.14 7.24
CA GLY A 66 -1.85 5.24 6.68
C GLY A 66 -1.06 6.50 6.33
N ASP A 67 0.15 6.63 6.88
CA ASP A 67 0.78 7.94 7.07
C ASP A 67 2.25 7.99 6.62
N PHE A 68 2.95 6.86 6.66
CA PHE A 68 4.37 6.79 6.35
C PHE A 68 4.61 6.41 4.90
N ASP A 69 5.72 6.91 4.36
CA ASP A 69 6.19 6.52 3.03
C ASP A 69 6.43 5.00 3.00
N PRO A 70 5.79 4.25 2.09
CA PRO A 70 6.02 2.80 1.97
C PRO A 70 7.39 2.45 1.36
N LEU A 71 8.20 3.45 0.94
CA LEU A 71 9.57 3.26 0.45
C LEU A 71 9.64 2.21 -0.68
N TRP A 72 8.82 2.42 -1.71
CA TRP A 72 8.80 1.53 -2.88
C TRP A 72 10.19 1.39 -3.51
N ASP A 73 10.51 0.15 -3.89
CA ASP A 73 11.74 -0.19 -4.61
C ASP A 73 11.41 -1.18 -5.75
N PRO A 74 11.55 -0.78 -7.03
CA PRO A 74 11.91 0.57 -7.47
C PRO A 74 10.84 1.61 -7.12
N PRO A 75 11.18 2.91 -7.05
CA PRO A 75 10.20 3.97 -6.81
C PRO A 75 9.06 3.93 -7.83
N VAL A 76 7.83 4.04 -7.35
CA VAL A 76 6.66 4.20 -8.22
C VAL A 76 6.60 5.64 -8.75
N PRO A 77 6.17 5.84 -9.99
CA PRO A 77 6.25 7.15 -10.61
C PRO A 77 5.24 8.14 -9.99
N PRO A 78 5.54 9.45 -9.97
CA PRO A 78 4.71 10.47 -9.33
C PRO A 78 3.22 10.45 -9.73
N GLU A 79 2.91 10.17 -11.00
CA GLU A 79 1.55 10.06 -11.52
C GLU A 79 0.73 8.93 -10.89
N ALA A 80 1.37 7.84 -10.42
CA ALA A 80 0.67 6.75 -9.75
C ALA A 80 0.10 7.21 -8.39
N TRP A 81 0.76 8.14 -7.72
CA TRP A 81 0.27 8.73 -6.48
C TRP A 81 -0.92 9.66 -6.72
N ALA A 82 -0.88 10.46 -7.78
CA ALA A 82 -2.01 11.28 -8.19
C ALA A 82 -3.22 10.42 -8.59
N GLY A 83 -2.98 9.31 -9.31
CA GLY A 83 -3.99 8.32 -9.63
C GLY A 83 -4.62 7.66 -8.39
N ASP A 84 -3.80 7.30 -7.39
CA ASP A 84 -4.30 6.76 -6.12
C ASP A 84 -5.19 7.77 -5.38
N LEU A 85 -4.80 9.05 -5.32
CA LEU A 85 -5.61 10.10 -4.71
C LEU A 85 -6.90 10.42 -5.48
N ALA A 86 -6.93 10.21 -6.79
CA ALA A 86 -8.16 10.35 -7.57
C ALA A 86 -9.20 9.28 -7.18
N VAL A 87 -8.75 8.07 -6.80
CA VAL A 87 -9.61 6.95 -6.37
C VAL A 87 -9.92 7.02 -4.87
N PHE A 88 -8.94 7.41 -4.05
CA PHE A 88 -9.07 7.54 -2.60
C PHE A 88 -8.71 8.97 -2.14
N PRO A 89 -9.60 9.95 -2.37
CA PRO A 89 -9.32 11.34 -2.05
C PRO A 89 -8.98 11.57 -0.58
N ARG A 90 -7.99 12.44 -0.36
CA ARG A 90 -7.56 12.95 0.94
C ARG A 90 -7.70 14.48 0.96
N THR A 91 -8.14 15.05 2.08
CA THR A 91 -8.05 16.49 2.30
C THR A 91 -6.60 16.88 2.60
N ASP A 92 -6.27 18.16 2.42
CA ASP A 92 -4.91 18.66 2.57
C ASP A 92 -4.30 18.31 3.93
N GLU A 93 -5.09 18.27 5.01
CA GLU A 93 -4.63 17.91 6.35
C GLU A 93 -4.21 16.44 6.47
N HIS A 94 -4.81 15.55 5.66
CA HIS A 94 -4.56 14.10 5.67
C HIS A 94 -3.58 13.65 4.60
N ILE A 95 -3.03 14.57 3.81
CA ILE A 95 -1.92 14.28 2.89
C ILE A 95 -0.60 14.37 3.67
N PRO A 96 0.18 13.28 3.83
CA PRO A 96 1.48 13.36 4.48
C PRO A 96 2.48 14.21 3.69
N GLY A 97 3.48 14.78 4.38
CA GLY A 97 4.50 15.64 3.75
C GLY A 97 5.20 14.99 2.55
N TRP A 98 5.65 13.74 2.72
CA TRP A 98 6.30 12.96 1.64
C TRP A 98 5.41 12.77 0.41
N LEU A 99 4.08 12.71 0.60
CA LEU A 99 3.14 12.55 -0.50
C LEU A 99 2.97 13.87 -1.25
N ARG A 100 2.89 15.00 -0.54
CA ARG A 100 2.87 16.33 -1.17
C ARG A 100 4.11 16.55 -2.04
N GLU A 101 5.29 16.23 -1.52
CA GLU A 101 6.55 16.35 -2.27
C GLU A 101 6.56 15.56 -3.58
N ARG A 102 5.93 14.37 -3.60
CA ARG A 102 5.78 13.56 -4.82
C ARG A 102 4.79 14.16 -5.81
N LEU A 103 3.68 14.71 -5.33
CA LEU A 103 2.67 15.34 -6.19
C LEU A 103 3.20 16.62 -6.85
N ASP A 104 4.01 17.40 -6.13
CA ASP A 104 4.65 18.59 -6.66
C ASP A 104 5.64 18.27 -7.79
N GLN A 105 6.32 17.11 -7.70
CA GLN A 105 7.19 16.62 -8.79
C GLN A 105 6.40 16.30 -10.06
N THR A 106 5.18 15.75 -9.95
CA THR A 106 4.28 15.55 -11.09
C THR A 106 3.94 16.89 -11.76
N ALA A 107 3.61 17.91 -10.97
CA ALA A 107 3.24 19.23 -11.48
C ALA A 107 4.41 19.94 -12.20
N GLY A 108 5.62 19.82 -11.66
CA GLY A 108 6.85 20.36 -12.27
C GLY A 108 7.23 19.68 -13.59
N ALA A 109 6.97 18.38 -13.73
CA ALA A 109 7.26 17.63 -14.96
C ALA A 109 6.32 17.97 -16.14
N HIS A 110 5.11 18.47 -15.86
CA HIS A 110 4.13 18.86 -16.90
C HIS A 110 4.17 20.36 -17.24
N GLY A 111 5.01 21.15 -16.57
CA GLY A 111 5.11 22.62 -16.71
C GLY A 111 6.38 23.13 -17.40
N GLY A 112 7.17 22.25 -18.04
CA GLY A 112 8.43 22.57 -18.72
C GLY A 112 8.37 22.42 -20.23
#